data_AF-A0A3R7JGC7-F1
#
_entry.id   AF-A0A3R7JGC7-F1
#
_cell.length_a   1.000
_cell.length_b   1.000
_cell.length_c   1.000
_cell.angle_alpha   90.00
_cell.angle_beta   90.00
_cell.angle_gamma   90.00
#
_symmetry.space_group_name_H-M   'P 1'
#
loop_
_entity.id
_entity.type
_entity.pdbx_description
1 polymer ?
#
loop_
_entity_poly.entity_id
_entity_poly.type
_entity_poly.pdbx_seq_one_letter_code
_entity_poly.pdbx_strand_id
1 'polypeptide(L)' 'MAPSTPTKMTHRFLGNSGLLVSKLSLGSWMAYDEKYTVDAWYEMVKMAYQHGVNFFDTAEIYGN' A
#
# COMPACT_ATOMS: atom_id res chain seq x y z
N MET A 1 1.40 8.38 29.46
CA MET A 1 1.69 8.91 28.11
C MET A 1 0.36 9.16 27.42
N ALA A 2 0.14 10.34 26.81
CA ALA A 2 -1.10 10.62 26.09
C ALA A 2 -1.18 9.73 24.83
N PRO A 3 -2.37 9.22 24.47
CA PRO A 3 -2.53 8.45 23.24
C PRO A 3 -2.19 9.34 22.04
N SER A 4 -1.29 8.87 21.16
CA SER A 4 -0.99 9.58 19.91
C SER A 4 -2.21 9.52 18.99
N THR A 5 -2.66 10.68 18.51
CA THR A 5 -3.67 10.74 17.46
C THR A 5 -3.19 9.97 16.24
N PRO A 6 -3.99 9.07 15.64
CA PRO A 6 -3.61 8.36 14.44
C PRO A 6 -3.25 9.35 13.33
N THR A 7 -2.02 9.30 12.83
CA THR A 7 -1.59 10.12 11.70
C THR A 7 -2.35 9.66 10.46
N LYS A 8 -3.15 10.55 9.86
CA LYS A 8 -3.83 10.28 8.58
C LYS A 8 -2.82 10.21 7.43
N MET A 9 -3.11 9.40 6.40
CA MET A 9 -2.28 9.34 5.19
C MET A 9 -2.16 10.70 4.52
N THR A 10 -0.93 11.10 4.23
CA THR A 10 -0.64 12.32 3.48
C THR A 10 -0.34 11.98 2.03
N HIS A 11 -0.66 12.91 1.13
CA HIS A 11 -0.51 12.73 -0.30
C HIS A 11 0.48 13.75 -0.89
N ARG A 12 0.97 13.49 -2.10
CA ARG A 12 1.84 14.39 -2.88
C ARG A 12 1.53 14.27 -4.37
N PHE A 13 1.76 15.35 -5.12
CA PHE A 13 1.66 15.29 -6.57
C PHE A 13 2.79 14.44 -7.17
N LEU A 14 2.46 13.61 -8.14
CA LEU A 14 3.43 12.80 -8.88
C LEU A 14 4.05 13.66 -9.99
N GLY A 15 5.10 14.41 -9.64
CA GLY A 15 5.74 15.36 -10.55
C GLY A 15 4.71 16.35 -11.13
N ASN A 16 4.84 16.66 -12.42
CA ASN A 16 3.95 17.58 -13.14
C ASN A 16 2.74 16.89 -13.79
N SER A 17 2.41 15.65 -13.39
CA SER A 17 1.31 14.89 -14.01
C SER A 17 -0.09 15.33 -13.56
N GLY A 18 -0.20 16.07 -12.45
CA GLY A 18 -1.48 16.39 -11.80
C GLY A 18 -2.06 15.25 -10.95
N LEU A 19 -1.45 14.06 -10.95
CA LEU A 19 -1.90 12.93 -10.12
C LEU A 19 -1.51 13.13 -8.67
N LEU A 20 -2.47 12.99 -7.74
CA LEU A 20 -2.25 13.07 -6.30
C LEU A 20 -2.17 11.66 -5.71
N VAL A 21 -0.98 11.25 -5.25
CA VAL A 21 -0.71 9.90 -4.74
C VAL A 21 -0.37 9.90 -3.26
N SER A 22 -0.68 8.82 -2.55
CA SER A 22 -0.29 8.62 -1.15
C SER A 22 1.24 8.64 -1.01
N LYS A 23 1.76 9.21 0.08
CA LYS A 23 3.21 9.26 0.32
C LYS A 23 3.82 7.88 0.55
N LEU A 24 3.01 6.93 1.03
CA LEU A 24 3.34 5.51 1.13
C LEU A 24 2.57 4.74 0.03
N SER A 25 3.25 3.81 -0.62
CA SER A 25 2.69 2.91 -1.63
C SER A 25 2.78 1.46 -1.14
N LEU A 26 1.88 0.59 -1.60
CA LEU A 26 1.95 -0.86 -1.38
C LEU A 26 2.40 -1.56 -2.67
N GLY A 27 3.56 -2.21 -2.64
CA GLY A 27 4.08 -3.00 -3.76
C GLY A 27 3.79 -4.49 -3.60
N SER A 28 3.53 -5.19 -4.72
CA SER A 28 3.19 -6.62 -4.74
C SER A 28 4.38 -7.57 -4.90
N TRP A 29 5.62 -7.06 -4.89
CA TRP A 29 6.79 -7.93 -4.95
C TRP A 29 6.99 -8.69 -3.63
N MET A 30 6.55 -9.94 -3.64
CA MET A 30 6.66 -10.89 -2.53
C MET A 30 7.21 -12.23 -3.05
N ALA A 31 8.02 -12.93 -2.25
CA ALA A 31 8.37 -14.32 -2.53
C ALA A 31 7.19 -15.24 -2.21
N TYR A 32 7.05 -16.38 -2.89
CA TYR A 32 6.12 -17.41 -2.43
C TYR A 32 6.50 -17.91 -1.03
N ASP A 33 5.54 -17.85 -0.12
CA ASP A 33 5.59 -18.47 1.21
C ASP A 33 4.18 -18.94 1.53
N GLU A 34 4.04 -20.09 2.18
CA GLU A 34 2.74 -20.65 2.59
C GLU A 34 1.93 -19.69 3.49
N LYS A 35 2.60 -18.72 4.12
CA LYS A 35 1.98 -17.67 4.94
C LYS A 35 1.39 -16.52 4.12
N TYR A 36 1.81 -16.33 2.88
CA TYR A 36 1.33 -15.25 2.00
C TYR A 36 0.18 -15.76 1.12
N THR A 37 -0.90 -16.18 1.78
CA THR A 37 -2.11 -16.64 1.09
C THR A 37 -2.82 -15.50 0.37
N VAL A 38 -3.70 -15.85 -0.58
CA VAL A 38 -4.56 -14.88 -1.26
C VAL A 38 -5.39 -14.06 -0.27
N ASP A 39 -5.91 -14.70 0.78
CA ASP A 39 -6.71 -14.02 1.81
C ASP A 39 -5.86 -13.06 2.65
N ALA A 40 -4.62 -13.44 2.99
CA ALA A 40 -3.69 -12.56 3.70
C ALA A 40 -3.32 -11.33 2.85
N TRP A 41 -3.07 -11.54 1.55
CA TRP A 41 -2.81 -10.45 0.61
C TRP A 41 -4.03 -9.52 0.47
N TYR A 42 -5.22 -10.09 0.37
CA TYR A 42 -6.47 -9.34 0.30
C TYR A 42 -6.67 -8.44 1.53
N GLU A 43 -6.50 -8.98 2.73
CA GLU A 43 -6.65 -8.20 3.97
C GLU A 43 -5.57 -7.10 4.08
N MET A 44 -4.35 -7.35 3.58
CA MET A 44 -3.31 -6.31 3.54
C MET A 44 -3.65 -5.17 2.59
N VAL A 45 -4.09 -5.47 1.36
CA VAL A 45 -4.52 -4.43 0.40
C VAL A 45 -5.70 -3.63 0.95
N LYS A 46 -6.67 -4.32 1.54
CA LYS A 46 -7.85 -3.70 2.17
C LYS A 46 -7.45 -2.79 3.33
N MET A 47 -6.54 -3.21 4.21
CA MET A 47 -6.00 -2.38 5.28
C MET A 47 -5.32 -1.13 4.70
N ALA A 48 -4.42 -1.29 3.74
CA ALA A 48 -3.73 -0.15 3.12
C ALA A 48 -4.73 0.86 2.53
N TYR A 49 -5.73 0.37 1.81
CA TYR A 49 -6.79 1.20 1.24
C TYR A 49 -7.62 1.94 2.31
N GLN A 50 -8.05 1.24 3.37
CA GLN A 50 -8.79 1.85 4.48
C GLN A 50 -8.00 2.93 5.21
N HIS A 51 -6.67 2.81 5.22
CA HIS A 51 -5.76 3.82 5.79
C HIS A 51 -5.37 4.92 4.79
N GLY A 52 -5.92 4.94 3.58
CA GLY A 52 -5.77 6.03 2.61
C GLY A 52 -4.65 5.85 1.60
N VAL A 53 -4.07 4.65 1.47
CA VAL A 53 -3.15 4.33 0.36
C VAL A 53 -3.95 4.27 -0.94
N ASN A 54 -3.52 5.03 -1.94
CA ASN A 54 -4.11 5.02 -3.29
C ASN A 54 -3.11 4.67 -4.39
N PHE A 55 -1.86 4.41 -4.03
CA PHE A 55 -0.79 4.03 -4.93
C PHE A 55 -0.36 2.59 -4.65
N PHE A 56 -0.50 1.74 -5.67
CA PHE A 56 -0.19 0.32 -5.63
C PHE A 56 0.74 -0.04 -6.79
N ASP A 57 1.82 -0.74 -6.50
CA ASP A 57 2.87 -1.11 -7.45
C ASP A 57 2.82 -2.61 -7.76
N THR A 58 2.90 -2.98 -9.04
CA THR A 58 2.89 -4.38 -9.51
C THR A 58 3.68 -4.51 -10.81
N ALA A 59 4.16 -5.72 -11.12
CA ALA A 59 4.79 -6.05 -12.39
C ALA A 59 4.52 -7.52 -12.78
N GLU A 60 4.69 -7.87 -14.06
CA GLU A 60 4.50 -9.23 -14.55
C GLU A 60 5.45 -10.27 -13.93
N ILE A 61 6.66 -9.84 -13.54
CA ILE A 61 7.69 -10.69 -12.94
C ILE A 61 7.65 -10.68 -11.40
N TYR A 62 6.74 -9.90 -10.79
CA TYR A 62 6.61 -9.90 -9.33
C TYR A 62 5.89 -11.17 -8.86
N GLY A 63 6.47 -11.80 -7.85
CA GLY A 63 6.06 -13.13 -7.44
C GLY A 63 6.94 -14.19 -8.08
N ASN A 64 7.31 -15.19 -7.29
CA ASN A 64 8.09 -16.34 -7.73
C ASN A 64 7.66 -17.54 -6.91
#